data_AF-A0A0C3NNQ6-F1
#
_entry.id   AF-A0A0C3NNQ6-F1
#
_cell.length_a   1.000
_cell.length_b   1.000
_cell.length_c   1.000
_cell.angle_alpha   90.00
_cell.angle_beta   90.00
_cell.angle_gamma   90.00
#
_symmetry.space_group_name_H-M   'P 1'
#
loop_
_entity.id
_entity.type
_entity.pdbx_description
1 polymer ?
#
loop_
_entity_poly.entity_id
_entity_poly.type
_entity_poly.pdbx_seq_one_letter_code
_entity_poly.pdbx_strand_id
1 'polypeptide(L)'
;MKTEPKHVSQQAVQSVPQAPLLTPISHWKSDAIGIIAYVFEESEATLRQSGLVPEWTGYPPERPGAGIAVPAHHSFPNYLKLLRLQSGRLRLVIDARAVMRGDTSYQRLLRNLLADTQLSLVRGESI
;
A
#
# COMPACT_ATOMS: atom_id res chain seq x y z
N MET A 1 36.65 23.47 35.19
CA MET A 1 35.26 22.94 35.08
C MET A 1 34.96 22.69 33.61
N LYS A 2 34.50 21.47 33.28
CA LYS A 2 33.58 21.06 32.19
C LYS A 2 33.94 21.48 30.73
N THR A 3 33.92 20.64 29.70
CA THR A 3 33.45 19.25 29.49
C THR A 3 33.93 18.83 28.09
N GLU A 4 34.46 17.61 27.94
CA GLU A 4 34.59 16.93 26.63
C GLU A 4 33.22 16.82 25.94
N PRO A 5 33.14 16.96 24.60
CA PRO A 5 31.95 16.56 23.89
C PRO A 5 31.96 15.04 23.70
N LYS A 6 31.02 14.40 24.41
CA LYS A 6 30.62 13.01 24.32
C LYS A 6 30.42 12.55 22.87
N HIS A 7 31.07 11.44 22.57
CA HIS A 7 30.79 10.46 21.53
C HIS A 7 29.30 10.43 21.12
N VAL A 8 28.99 10.95 19.93
CA VAL A 8 27.71 10.69 19.27
C VAL A 8 27.85 9.33 18.60
N SER A 9 27.33 8.30 19.28
CA SER A 9 27.12 6.98 18.66
C SER A 9 26.30 7.19 17.40
N GLN A 10 26.95 6.97 16.24
CA GLN A 10 26.29 6.80 14.97
C GLN A 10 25.30 5.64 15.13
N GLN A 11 24.04 5.98 15.36
CA GLN A 11 22.95 5.03 15.26
C GLN A 11 23.09 4.37 13.89
N ALA A 12 23.32 3.06 13.90
CA ALA A 12 23.17 2.22 12.74
C ALA A 12 21.86 2.60 12.07
N VAL A 13 21.96 3.17 10.88
CA VAL A 13 20.83 3.28 9.97
C VAL A 13 20.47 1.83 9.70
N GLN A 14 19.54 1.29 10.48
CA GLN A 14 18.99 -0.03 10.25
C GLN A 14 18.49 0.01 8.81
N SER A 15 19.15 -0.75 7.95
CA SER A 15 18.70 -0.99 6.59
C SER A 15 17.33 -1.62 6.74
N VAL A 16 16.29 -0.80 6.65
CA VAL A 16 14.91 -1.29 6.59
C VAL A 16 14.92 -2.25 5.39
N PRO A 17 14.57 -3.53 5.57
CA PRO A 17 14.49 -4.46 4.45
C PRO A 17 13.63 -3.80 3.39
N GLN A 18 14.23 -3.46 2.25
CA GLN A 18 13.47 -2.94 1.13
C GLN A 18 12.54 -4.07 0.70
N ALA A 19 11.24 -3.88 0.96
CA ALA A 19 10.22 -4.78 0.48
C ALA A 19 10.43 -4.96 -1.03
N PRO A 20 10.28 -6.20 -1.55
CA PRO A 20 10.42 -6.44 -2.97
C PRO A 20 9.52 -5.48 -3.75
N LEU A 21 10.07 -4.85 -4.79
CA LEU A 21 9.32 -3.91 -5.62
C LEU A 21 8.21 -4.69 -6.34
N LEU A 22 6.98 -4.55 -5.86
CA LEU A 22 5.82 -5.18 -6.46
C LEU A 22 5.29 -4.31 -7.61
N THR A 23 5.29 -4.88 -8.82
CA THR A 23 4.71 -4.23 -9.99
C THR A 23 3.29 -4.77 -10.21
N PRO A 24 2.26 -3.91 -10.25
CA PRO A 24 0.90 -4.37 -10.55
C PRO A 24 0.83 -4.86 -11.99
N ILE A 25 0.15 -6.00 -12.21
CA ILE A 25 -0.07 -6.55 -13.55
C ILE A 25 -1.23 -5.87 -14.27
N SER A 26 -2.13 -5.24 -13.51
CA SER A 26 -3.23 -4.44 -14.04
C SER A 26 -3.81 -3.53 -12.96
N HIS A 27 -4.68 -2.60 -13.38
CA HIS A 27 -5.49 -1.80 -12.47
C HIS A 27 -6.87 -1.58 -13.08
N TRP A 28 -7.85 -1.26 -12.24
CA TRP A 28 -9.19 -0.87 -12.68
C TRP A 28 -9.75 0.22 -11.77
N LYS A 29 -10.73 0.97 -12.29
CA LYS A 29 -11.43 2.03 -11.57
C LYS A 29 -12.92 1.73 -11.57
N SER A 30 -13.58 1.96 -10.44
CA SER A 30 -15.04 1.94 -10.33
C SER A 30 -15.50 3.27 -9.77
N ASP A 31 -16.17 4.06 -10.59
CA ASP A 31 -16.73 5.35 -10.18
C ASP A 31 -17.91 5.16 -9.21
N ALA A 32 -18.72 4.11 -9.40
CA ALA A 32 -19.85 3.80 -8.52
C ALA A 32 -19.43 3.50 -7.07
N ILE A 33 -18.23 2.95 -6.88
CA ILE A 33 -17.68 2.58 -5.56
C ILE A 33 -16.58 3.58 -5.13
N GLY A 34 -16.18 4.51 -6.02
CA GLY A 34 -15.15 5.50 -5.75
C GLY A 34 -13.76 4.91 -5.51
N ILE A 35 -13.42 3.80 -6.16
CA ILE A 35 -12.15 3.08 -5.94
C ILE A 35 -11.32 2.96 -7.22
N ILE A 36 -10.00 3.05 -7.04
CA ILE A 36 -9.00 2.59 -8.01
C ILE A 36 -8.32 1.40 -7.35
N ALA A 37 -8.31 0.25 -8.00
CA ALA A 37 -7.72 -0.97 -7.46
C ALA A 37 -6.59 -1.48 -8.36
N TYR A 38 -5.49 -1.86 -7.75
CA TYR A 38 -4.34 -2.51 -8.38
C TYR A 38 -4.43 -4.02 -8.20
N VAL A 39 -4.01 -4.75 -9.24
CA VAL A 39 -3.96 -6.21 -9.24
C VAL A 39 -2.50 -6.63 -9.24
N PHE A 40 -2.13 -7.43 -8.25
CA PHE A 40 -0.84 -8.09 -8.16
C PHE A 40 -1.08 -9.60 -8.23
N GLU A 41 -0.18 -10.32 -8.88
CA GLU A 41 -0.11 -11.76 -8.74
C GLU A 41 1.27 -12.10 -8.27
N GLU A 42 1.38 -12.75 -7.13
CA GLU A 42 2.66 -13.10 -6.54
C GLU A 42 2.62 -14.36 -5.68
N SER A 43 3.81 -14.84 -5.28
CA SER A 43 3.91 -15.87 -4.26
C SER A 43 3.38 -15.35 -2.90
N GLU A 44 2.93 -16.26 -2.05
CA GLU A 44 2.51 -15.90 -0.69
C GLU A 44 3.64 -15.27 0.12
N ALA A 45 4.86 -15.79 -0.01
CA ALA A 45 6.03 -15.23 0.66
C ALA A 45 6.30 -13.78 0.24
N THR A 46 6.21 -13.48 -1.06
CA THR A 46 6.40 -12.12 -1.59
C THR A 46 5.32 -11.17 -1.07
N LEU A 47 4.05 -11.60 -1.06
CA LEU A 47 2.96 -10.76 -0.54
C LEU A 47 3.04 -10.55 0.98
N ARG A 48 3.59 -11.51 1.73
CA ARG A 48 3.85 -11.34 3.17
C ARG A 48 4.95 -10.32 3.42
N GLN A 49 6.02 -10.38 2.63
CA GLN A 49 7.15 -9.45 2.74
C GLN A 49 6.81 -8.03 2.26
N SER A 50 5.78 -7.86 1.43
CA SER A 50 5.43 -6.55 0.87
C SER A 50 4.65 -5.65 1.84
N GLY A 51 4.03 -6.21 2.88
CA GLY A 51 3.17 -5.47 3.79
C GLY A 51 1.86 -4.94 3.16
N LEU A 52 1.55 -5.29 1.90
CA LEU A 52 0.30 -4.89 1.24
C LEU A 52 -0.92 -5.61 1.80
N VAL A 53 -0.72 -6.82 2.33
CA VAL A 53 -1.77 -7.58 3.02
C VAL A 53 -1.63 -7.28 4.52
N PRO A 54 -2.67 -6.74 5.18
CA PRO A 54 -2.63 -6.51 6.61
C PRO A 54 -2.41 -7.81 7.39
N GLU A 55 -1.62 -7.78 8.46
CA GLU A 55 -1.26 -8.98 9.24
C GLU A 55 -2.46 -9.75 9.81
N TRP A 56 -3.54 -9.04 10.13
CA TRP A 56 -4.80 -9.64 10.59
C TRP A 56 -5.62 -10.29 9.47
N THR A 57 -5.35 -9.94 8.21
CA THR A 57 -5.95 -10.60 7.05
C THR A 57 -5.17 -11.89 6.80
N GLY A 58 -5.72 -13.01 7.27
CA GLY A 58 -5.13 -14.32 6.98
C GLY A 58 -5.00 -14.58 5.47
N TYR A 59 -4.24 -15.61 5.10
CA TYR A 59 -4.07 -16.01 3.71
C TYR A 59 -5.07 -17.11 3.34
N PRO A 60 -5.58 -17.13 2.09
CA PRO A 60 -6.51 -18.16 1.67
C PRO A 60 -5.82 -19.54 1.71
N PRO A 61 -6.55 -20.61 2.09
CA PRO A 61 -6.02 -21.98 2.11
C PRO A 61 -5.32 -22.36 0.81
N GLU A 62 -4.43 -23.35 0.87
CA GLU A 62 -3.69 -23.91 -0.28
C GLU A 62 -4.57 -24.75 -1.23
N ARG A 63 -5.77 -24.24 -1.55
CA ARG A 63 -6.68 -24.80 -2.54
C ARG A 63 -6.99 -23.76 -3.62
N PRO A 64 -6.93 -24.11 -4.91
CA PRO A 64 -7.31 -23.20 -5.97
C PRO A 64 -8.73 -22.67 -5.80
N GLY A 65 -8.95 -21.40 -6.11
CA GLY A 65 -10.25 -20.74 -5.99
C GLY A 65 -10.62 -20.31 -4.56
N ALA A 66 -9.85 -20.69 -3.53
CA ALA A 66 -10.03 -20.10 -2.21
C ALA A 66 -9.72 -18.61 -2.24
N GLY A 67 -10.58 -17.82 -1.61
CA GLY A 67 -10.38 -16.39 -1.53
C GLY A 67 -10.94 -15.76 -0.27
N ILE A 68 -10.42 -14.57 0.00
CA ILE A 68 -10.83 -13.68 1.08
C ILE A 68 -11.17 -12.35 0.43
N ALA A 69 -12.30 -11.77 0.79
CA ALA A 69 -12.69 -10.44 0.34
C ALA A 69 -13.02 -9.61 1.58
N VAL A 70 -12.29 -8.52 1.76
CA VAL A 70 -12.56 -7.53 2.78
C VAL A 70 -13.22 -6.34 2.08
N PRO A 71 -14.52 -6.09 2.32
CA PRO A 71 -15.16 -4.90 1.81
C PRO A 71 -14.54 -3.65 2.42
N ALA A 72 -14.57 -2.53 1.69
CA ALA A 72 -14.15 -1.26 2.26
C ALA A 72 -15.05 -0.93 3.47
N HIS A 73 -14.44 -0.76 4.64
CA HIS A 73 -15.11 -0.48 5.91
C HIS A 73 -14.51 0.78 6.54
N HIS A 74 -15.21 1.50 7.42
CA HIS A 74 -14.64 2.71 8.04
C HIS A 74 -13.33 2.42 8.82
N SER A 75 -13.23 1.24 9.45
CA SER A 75 -12.01 0.77 10.15
C SER A 75 -10.94 0.25 9.20
N PHE A 76 -11.32 -0.14 7.99
CA PHE A 76 -10.41 -0.59 6.93
C PHE A 76 -10.89 -0.03 5.59
N PRO A 77 -10.58 1.24 5.29
CA PRO A 77 -11.23 1.96 4.19
C PRO A 77 -10.80 1.50 2.81
N ASN A 78 -9.92 0.50 2.74
CA ASN A 78 -9.34 0.02 1.51
C ASN A 78 -10.03 -1.29 1.13
N TYR A 79 -10.54 -1.36 -0.09
CA TYR A 79 -10.99 -2.63 -0.66
C TYR A 79 -9.79 -3.59 -0.77
N LEU A 80 -9.97 -4.85 -0.35
CA LEU A 80 -8.96 -5.90 -0.51
C LEU A 80 -9.62 -7.22 -0.90
N LYS A 81 -9.05 -7.90 -1.90
CA LYS A 81 -9.42 -9.27 -2.27
C LYS A 81 -8.17 -10.10 -2.52
N LEU A 82 -8.08 -11.26 -1.89
CA LEU A 82 -7.04 -12.26 -2.09
C LEU A 82 -7.67 -13.52 -2.68
N LEU A 83 -7.12 -14.04 -3.76
CA LEU A 83 -7.58 -15.26 -4.41
C LEU A 83 -6.39 -16.17 -4.72
N ARG A 84 -6.46 -17.44 -4.34
CA ARG A 84 -5.48 -18.43 -4.77
C ARG A 84 -5.79 -18.93 -6.17
N LEU A 85 -4.81 -18.77 -7.06
CA LEU A 85 -4.89 -19.20 -8.44
C LEU A 85 -4.55 -20.69 -8.56
N GLN A 86 -4.89 -21.28 -9.71
CA GLN A 86 -4.53 -22.67 -10.04
C GLN A 86 -3.01 -22.90 -10.03
N SER A 87 -2.23 -21.85 -10.34
CA SER A 87 -0.77 -21.88 -10.28
C SER A 87 -0.19 -21.92 -8.87
N GLY A 88 -1.02 -21.88 -7.82
CA GLY A 88 -0.58 -21.77 -6.43
C GLY A 88 -0.23 -20.34 -5.99
N ARG A 89 -0.03 -19.41 -6.95
CA ARG A 89 0.15 -17.97 -6.68
C ARG A 89 -1.12 -17.33 -6.13
N LEU A 90 -0.96 -16.17 -5.53
CA LEU A 90 -2.04 -15.35 -5.01
C LEU A 90 -2.26 -14.13 -5.89
N ARG A 91 -3.53 -13.89 -6.25
CA ARG A 91 -3.97 -12.62 -6.83
C ARG A 91 -4.48 -11.72 -5.71
N LEU A 92 -3.77 -10.61 -5.49
CA LEU A 92 -4.17 -9.53 -4.61
C LEU A 92 -4.81 -8.42 -5.45
N VAL A 93 -6.02 -8.01 -5.10
CA VAL A 93 -6.68 -6.81 -5.61
C VAL A 93 -6.81 -5.85 -4.44
N ILE A 94 -6.22 -4.66 -4.54
CA ILE A 94 -6.16 -3.73 -3.42
C ILE A 94 -6.35 -2.29 -3.88
N ASP A 95 -7.09 -1.51 -3.10
CA ASP A 95 -7.28 -0.09 -3.35
C ASP A 95 -5.95 0.68 -3.37
N ALA A 96 -5.81 1.61 -4.32
CA ALA A 96 -4.70 2.54 -4.44
C ALA A 96 -4.39 3.27 -3.12
N ARG A 97 -5.41 3.62 -2.34
CA ARG A 97 -5.26 4.29 -1.05
C ARG A 97 -4.51 3.42 -0.03
N ALA A 98 -4.66 2.10 -0.11
CA ALA A 98 -3.88 1.15 0.71
C ALA A 98 -2.42 1.09 0.25
N VAL A 99 -2.20 1.02 -1.07
CA VAL A 99 -0.84 1.04 -1.65
C VAL A 99 -0.11 2.32 -1.25
N MET A 100 -0.80 3.46 -1.32
CA MET A 100 -0.27 4.75 -0.93
C MET A 100 -0.03 4.91 0.58
N ARG A 101 -0.72 4.16 1.46
CA ARG A 101 -0.44 4.21 2.92
C ARG A 101 0.96 3.74 3.28
N GLY A 102 1.55 2.85 2.47
CA GLY A 102 2.96 2.48 2.60
C GLY A 102 3.91 3.64 2.24
N ASP A 103 3.44 4.60 1.45
CA ASP A 103 4.20 5.79 1.03
C ASP A 103 3.70 7.04 1.76
N THR A 104 4.11 7.15 3.02
CA THR A 104 3.80 8.30 3.88
C THR A 104 4.28 9.63 3.29
N SER A 105 5.30 9.63 2.43
CA SER A 105 5.79 10.82 1.72
C SER A 105 4.80 11.26 0.65
N TYR A 106 4.29 10.33 -0.16
CA TYR A 106 3.30 10.61 -1.19
C TYR A 106 1.94 11.02 -0.60
N GLN A 107 1.51 10.40 0.50
CA GLN A 107 0.31 10.85 1.21
C GLN A 107 0.46 12.25 1.77
N ARG A 108 1.62 12.58 2.34
CA ARG A 108 1.90 13.93 2.86
C ARG A 108 1.91 14.95 1.73
N LEU A 109 2.54 14.62 0.60
CA LEU A 109 2.52 15.46 -0.60
C LEU A 109 1.08 15.74 -1.04
N LEU A 110 0.28 14.70 -1.26
CA LEU A 110 -1.11 14.86 -1.70
C LEU A 110 -1.98 15.61 -0.69
N ARG A 111 -1.82 15.32 0.61
CA ARG A 111 -2.54 16.04 1.65
C ARG A 111 -2.18 17.52 1.64
N ASN A 112 -0.89 17.85 1.50
CA ASN A 112 -0.43 19.23 1.42
C ASN A 112 -0.97 19.91 0.15
N LEU A 113 -0.95 19.20 -0.97
CA LEU A 113 -1.39 19.70 -2.27
C LEU A 113 -2.91 19.93 -2.33
N LEU A 114 -3.70 19.09 -1.65
CA LEU A 114 -5.15 19.26 -1.49
C LEU A 114 -5.53 20.29 -0.43
N ALA A 115 -4.63 20.58 0.53
CA ALA A 115 -4.83 21.62 1.52
C ALA A 115 -4.43 23.01 0.99
N ASP A 116 -3.71 23.06 -0.12
CA ASP A 116 -3.36 24.30 -0.79
C ASP A 116 -4.55 24.81 -1.61
N THR A 117 -5.33 25.71 -1.01
CA THR A 117 -6.48 26.35 -1.67
C THR A 117 -6.11 27.22 -2.87
N GLN A 118 -4.81 27.51 -3.05
CA GLN A 118 -4.30 28.25 -4.19
C GLN A 118 -3.88 27.33 -5.34
N LEU A 119 -4.03 26.01 -5.21
CA LEU A 119 -3.54 25.06 -6.20
C LEU A 119 -4.73 24.37 -6.88
N SER A 120 -5.09 24.84 -8.08
CA SER A 120 -6.07 24.12 -8.89
C SER A 120 -5.39 22.94 -9.59
N LEU A 121 -5.91 21.74 -9.29
CA LEU A 121 -5.55 20.48 -9.95
C LEU A 121 -6.28 20.28 -11.29
N VAL A 122 -7.17 21.22 -11.67
CA VAL A 122 -7.92 21.18 -12.93
C VAL A 122 -7.13 21.94 -13.98
N ARG A 123 -6.74 21.24 -15.05
CA ARG A 123 -6.02 21.85 -16.17
C ARG A 123 -6.88 22.94 -16.80
N GLY A 124 -6.49 24.22 -16.61
CA GLY A 124 -7.14 25.38 -17.23
C GLY A 124 -7.89 26.31 -16.27
N GLU A 125 -7.93 26.02 -14.97
CA GLU A 125 -8.44 26.98 -13.99
C GLU A 125 -7.37 28.03 -13.63
N SER A 126 -7.79 29.29 -13.54
CA SER A 126 -6.94 30.39 -13.06
C SER A 126 -7.07 30.47 -11.55
N ILE A 127 -5.94 30.55 -10.84
CA ILE A 127 -5.86 30.83 -9.40
C ILE A 127 -6.15 32.30 -9.17
#